data_AF-A0A653DQK5-F1
#
_entry.id   AF-A0A653DQK5-F1
#
_cell.length_a   1.000
_cell.length_b   1.000
_cell.length_c   1.000
_cell.angle_alpha   90.00
_cell.angle_beta   90.00
_cell.angle_gamma   90.00
#
_symmetry.space_group_name_H-M   'P 1'
#
loop_
_entity.id
_entity.type
_entity.pdbx_description
1 polymer ?
#
loop_
_entity_poly.entity_id
_entity_poly.type
_entity_poly.pdbx_seq_one_letter_code
_entity_poly.pdbx_strand_id
1 'polypeptide(L)'
;MKKSTLALVVMGVVASASVHAAEVYNKNGNKLDVYGKVKAMHYLSDDDAKDGDQTYVRFGFKGETQINDRLTGYGRWEAEFAGNKAESDSSQKTRLAFAGIKLKDFGSFDYGRNLGALYDVAAYTDMFPEFGGDGLAQTDNFMTKRASGLATYRNTDFFGLVDGLDMTLQYQGKNENRDVKKQNGDGFGTSLGYDFGGSDFSVIGAYASSDRTNEQNLQTRGEGKKAEGWATGLKYDANDIYLATIYSETRNMAPISGGFANKA
;
A
#
# COMPACT_ATOMS: atom_id res chain seq x y z
N MET A 1 -16.23 24.90 -30.43
CA MET A 1 -15.20 25.01 -29.37
C MET A 1 -14.70 23.62 -29.06
N LYS A 2 -13.42 23.34 -29.34
CA LYS A 2 -12.79 22.02 -29.13
C LYS A 2 -12.66 21.79 -27.62
N LYS A 3 -13.39 20.82 -27.08
CA LYS A 3 -13.17 20.32 -25.73
C LYS A 3 -11.82 19.60 -25.75
N SER A 4 -10.77 20.24 -25.27
CA SER A 4 -9.51 19.57 -24.99
C SER A 4 -9.72 18.72 -23.74
N THR A 5 -10.21 17.51 -23.96
CA THR A 5 -10.21 16.44 -22.96
C THR A 5 -8.76 16.07 -22.68
N LEU A 6 -8.07 16.86 -21.86
CA LEU A 6 -6.80 16.46 -21.26
C LEU A 6 -7.12 15.85 -19.89
N ALA A 7 -7.89 14.76 -19.91
CA ALA A 7 -7.95 13.83 -18.79
C ALA A 7 -6.67 13.00 -18.86
N LEU A 8 -5.58 13.52 -18.29
CA LEU A 8 -4.33 12.77 -18.23
C LEU A 8 -4.48 11.68 -17.17
N VAL A 9 -4.72 10.47 -17.66
CA VAL A 9 -4.62 9.20 -16.97
C VAL A 9 -3.30 9.12 -16.23
N VAL A 10 -3.34 9.20 -14.90
CA VAL A 10 -2.30 8.68 -14.01
C VAL A 10 -3.00 8.00 -12.84
N MET A 11 -3.67 6.88 -13.12
CA MET A 11 -4.02 5.90 -12.09
C MET A 11 -3.17 4.65 -12.33
N GLY A 12 -1.91 4.72 -11.91
CA GLY A 12 -1.07 3.55 -11.69
C GLY A 12 -1.22 3.12 -10.22
N VAL A 13 -2.04 2.09 -10.00
CA VAL A 13 -2.03 1.16 -8.86
C VAL A 13 -1.88 1.78 -7.45
N VAL A 14 -2.85 2.60 -7.03
CA VAL A 14 -3.35 2.60 -5.64
C VAL A 14 -4.88 2.62 -5.68
N ALA A 15 -5.45 1.66 -6.40
CA ALA A 15 -6.88 1.39 -6.38
C ALA A 15 -7.19 0.47 -5.19
N SER A 16 -7.39 1.06 -4.01
CA SER A 16 -8.06 0.36 -2.92
C SER A 16 -8.89 1.37 -2.13
N ALA A 17 -10.20 1.12 -2.14
CA ALA A 17 -11.32 1.95 -1.71
C ALA A 17 -11.63 3.15 -2.61
N SER A 18 -12.79 3.08 -3.26
CA SER A 18 -13.60 4.19 -3.75
C SER A 18 -13.68 5.30 -2.70
N VAL A 19 -12.71 6.21 -2.71
CA VAL A 19 -12.91 7.51 -2.07
C VAL A 19 -13.17 8.48 -3.18
N HIS A 20 -14.39 8.99 -3.23
CA HIS A 20 -14.72 10.17 -4.02
C HIS A 20 -13.82 11.30 -3.51
N ALA A 21 -12.72 11.52 -4.21
CA ALA A 21 -11.89 12.69 -4.01
C ALA A 21 -12.61 13.89 -4.60
N ALA A 22 -12.64 14.99 -3.87
CA ALA A 22 -13.15 16.26 -4.34
C ALA A 22 -11.97 17.17 -4.67
N GLU A 23 -11.85 17.58 -5.92
CA GLU A 23 -10.91 18.63 -6.33
C GLU A 23 -11.38 19.95 -5.69
N VAL A 24 -10.62 20.47 -4.73
CA VAL A 24 -10.95 21.72 -4.01
C VAL A 24 -10.08 22.89 -4.45
N TYR A 25 -8.98 22.61 -5.16
CA TYR A 25 -8.10 23.62 -5.73
C TYR A 25 -7.52 23.14 -7.05
N ASN A 26 -7.58 23.98 -8.07
CA ASN A 26 -6.93 23.75 -9.36
C ASN A 26 -6.59 25.09 -10.01
N LYS A 27 -5.34 25.52 -9.84
CA LYS A 27 -4.87 26.80 -10.37
C LYS A 27 -3.37 26.77 -10.60
N ASN A 28 -2.92 27.39 -11.70
CA ASN A 28 -1.50 27.56 -12.03
C ASN A 28 -0.70 26.24 -12.00
N GLY A 29 -1.24 25.17 -12.59
CA GLY A 29 -0.58 23.87 -12.62
C GLY A 29 -0.56 23.12 -11.28
N ASN A 30 -1.22 23.63 -10.23
CA ASN A 30 -1.33 22.97 -8.93
C ASN A 30 -2.75 22.46 -8.74
N LYS A 31 -2.88 21.21 -8.32
CA LYS A 31 -4.15 20.55 -7.97
C LYS A 31 -4.10 20.05 -6.54
N LEU A 32 -5.22 20.18 -5.83
CA LEU A 32 -5.41 19.62 -4.50
C LEU A 32 -6.77 18.91 -4.46
N ASP A 33 -6.69 17.62 -4.24
CA ASP A 33 -7.83 16.76 -3.97
C ASP A 33 -7.91 16.48 -2.48
N VAL A 34 -9.08 16.71 -1.90
CA VAL A 34 -9.38 16.29 -0.52
C VAL A 34 -10.31 15.10 -0.57
N TYR A 35 -10.04 14.12 0.29
CA TYR A 35 -10.79 12.87 0.28
C TYR A 35 -10.95 12.35 1.71
N GLY A 36 -12.01 11.58 1.94
CA GLY A 36 -12.26 10.97 3.23
C GLY A 36 -13.49 10.08 3.22
N LYS A 37 -13.73 9.45 4.37
CA LYS A 37 -14.95 8.70 4.63
C LYS A 37 -15.25 8.68 6.12
N VAL A 38 -16.53 8.61 6.46
CA VAL A 38 -17.02 8.25 7.79
C VAL A 38 -17.60 6.85 7.67
N LYS A 39 -17.08 5.88 8.42
CA LYS A 39 -17.59 4.51 8.44
C LYS A 39 -18.20 4.23 9.82
N ALA A 40 -19.52 4.37 9.92
CA ALA A 40 -20.29 3.89 11.06
C ALA A 40 -20.37 2.36 10.98
N MET A 41 -19.92 1.67 12.02
CA MET A 41 -19.76 0.21 12.00
C MET A 41 -19.91 -0.36 13.39
N HIS A 42 -20.54 -1.53 13.48
CA HIS A 42 -20.62 -2.32 14.69
C HIS A 42 -20.25 -3.77 14.35
N TYR A 43 -19.38 -4.38 15.15
CA TYR A 43 -19.10 -5.82 15.07
C TYR A 43 -20.01 -6.57 16.03
N LEU A 44 -20.48 -7.73 15.55
CA LEU A 44 -21.24 -8.69 16.33
C LEU A 44 -20.39 -9.95 16.43
N SER A 45 -19.90 -10.25 17.63
CA SER A 45 -18.90 -11.30 17.87
C SER A 45 -19.00 -11.87 19.28
N ASP A 46 -18.79 -13.18 19.43
CA ASP A 46 -18.67 -13.81 20.76
C ASP A 46 -17.33 -13.47 21.45
N ASP A 47 -16.35 -12.96 20.70
CA ASP A 47 -15.12 -12.38 21.26
C ASP A 47 -15.38 -10.93 21.69
N ASP A 48 -15.56 -10.72 23.00
CA ASP A 48 -15.79 -9.41 23.64
C ASP A 48 -14.73 -8.36 23.29
N ALA A 49 -13.50 -8.78 22.94
CA ALA A 49 -12.44 -7.85 22.55
C ALA A 49 -12.61 -7.30 21.11
N LYS A 50 -13.53 -7.89 20.33
CA LYS A 50 -13.84 -7.52 18.95
C LYS A 50 -15.25 -6.96 18.81
N ASP A 51 -16.19 -7.43 19.61
CA ASP A 51 -17.57 -6.98 19.63
C ASP A 51 -17.70 -5.48 19.92
N GLY A 52 -18.76 -4.87 19.40
CA GLY A 52 -19.12 -3.50 19.72
C GLY A 52 -18.86 -2.49 18.61
N ASP A 53 -18.88 -1.21 18.99
CA ASP A 53 -18.68 -0.09 18.05
C ASP A 53 -17.26 -0.08 17.48
N GLN A 54 -17.18 -0.01 16.15
CA GLN A 54 -15.94 0.06 15.36
C GLN A 54 -15.91 1.31 14.47
N THR A 55 -16.71 2.31 14.78
CA THR A 55 -16.83 3.54 13.99
C THR A 55 -15.47 4.25 13.87
N TYR A 56 -15.15 4.69 12.65
CA TYR A 56 -13.95 5.47 12.38
C TYR A 56 -14.13 6.47 11.24
N VAL A 57 -13.25 7.47 11.21
CA VAL A 57 -13.17 8.47 10.15
C VAL A 57 -11.80 8.37 9.48
N ARG A 58 -11.75 8.46 8.15
CA ARG A 58 -10.51 8.71 7.40
C ARG A 58 -10.61 10.04 6.69
N PHE A 59 -9.50 10.76 6.70
CA PHE A 59 -9.36 12.03 6.00
C PHE A 59 -7.95 12.14 5.42
N GLY A 60 -7.83 12.77 4.27
CA GLY A 60 -6.55 12.94 3.60
C GLY A 60 -6.63 13.91 2.43
N PHE A 61 -5.48 14.17 1.85
CA PHE A 61 -5.36 14.94 0.62
C PHE A 61 -4.33 14.32 -0.33
N LYS A 62 -4.50 14.60 -1.62
CA LYS A 62 -3.52 14.36 -2.68
C LYS A 62 -3.25 15.70 -3.35
N GLY A 63 -1.99 16.10 -3.39
CA GLY A 63 -1.56 17.33 -4.05
C GLY A 63 -0.66 16.98 -5.23
N GLU A 64 -0.83 17.68 -6.34
CA GLU A 64 0.02 17.58 -7.52
C GLU A 64 0.42 18.97 -8.02
N THR A 65 1.65 19.12 -8.47
CA THR A 65 2.17 20.35 -9.06
C THR A 65 2.92 20.03 -10.34
N GLN A 66 2.45 20.58 -11.45
CA GLN A 66 3.14 20.49 -12.72
C GLN A 66 4.34 21.45 -12.70
N ILE A 67 5.56 20.89 -12.68
CA ILE A 67 6.80 21.67 -12.64
C ILE A 67 7.17 22.11 -14.06
N ASN A 68 7.06 21.20 -15.03
CA ASN A 68 7.19 21.47 -16.47
C ASN A 68 6.44 20.38 -17.28
N ASP A 69 6.61 20.37 -18.60
CA ASP A 69 5.92 19.43 -19.50
C ASP A 69 6.26 17.94 -19.26
N ARG A 70 7.32 17.64 -18.51
CA ARG A 70 7.80 16.28 -18.27
C ARG A 70 7.83 15.90 -16.79
N LEU A 71 7.87 16.88 -15.89
CA LEU A 71 8.10 16.68 -14.47
C LEU A 71 6.89 17.17 -13.64
N THR A 72 6.34 16.27 -12.84
CA THR A 72 5.25 16.55 -11.90
C THR A 72 5.71 16.19 -10.49
N GLY A 73 5.57 17.11 -9.54
CA GLY A 73 5.71 16.81 -8.12
C GLY A 73 4.36 16.40 -7.54
N TYR A 74 4.36 15.48 -6.58
CA TYR A 74 3.13 15.07 -5.91
C TYR A 74 3.36 14.74 -4.43
N GLY A 75 2.27 14.73 -3.65
CA GLY A 75 2.28 14.31 -2.27
C GLY A 75 0.92 13.78 -1.82
N ARG A 76 0.93 12.86 -0.87
CA ARG A 76 -0.29 12.29 -0.28
C ARG A 76 -0.14 12.17 1.23
N TRP A 77 -1.20 12.55 1.92
CA TRP A 77 -1.37 12.28 3.34
C TRP A 77 -2.75 11.65 3.58
N GLU A 78 -2.81 10.70 4.52
CA GLU A 78 -4.04 10.04 4.96
C GLU A 78 -3.94 9.74 6.46
N ALA A 79 -4.94 10.14 7.24
CA ALA A 79 -5.08 9.79 8.65
C ALA A 79 -6.40 9.06 8.92
N GLU A 80 -6.39 8.24 9.96
CA GLU A 80 -7.58 7.59 10.52
C GLU A 80 -7.74 8.02 11.98
N PHE A 81 -8.98 8.38 12.32
CA PHE A 81 -9.43 8.85 13.62
C PHE A 81 -10.44 7.85 14.16
N ALA A 82 -10.23 7.38 15.39
CA ALA A 82 -11.20 6.52 16.07
C ALA A 82 -12.47 7.33 16.38
N GLY A 83 -13.63 6.79 16.00
CA GLY A 83 -14.94 7.34 16.35
C GLY A 83 -15.64 6.58 17.48
N ASN A 84 -15.04 5.49 17.94
CA ASN A 84 -15.58 4.55 18.93
C ASN A 84 -14.86 4.63 20.30
N LYS A 85 -14.20 5.74 20.60
CA LYS A 85 -13.44 5.95 21.84
C LYS A 85 -13.89 7.23 22.54
N ALA A 86 -13.77 7.26 23.87
CA ALA A 86 -13.97 8.47 24.65
C ALA A 86 -12.96 9.55 24.23
N GLU A 87 -13.32 10.82 24.41
CA GLU A 87 -12.47 11.95 24.00
C GLU A 87 -11.08 11.92 24.65
N SER A 88 -10.98 11.46 25.90
CA SER A 88 -9.71 11.31 26.62
C SER A 88 -8.79 10.23 26.04
N ASP A 89 -9.35 9.28 25.30
CA ASP A 89 -8.68 8.05 24.84
C ASP A 89 -8.61 7.98 23.30
N SER A 90 -9.08 9.04 22.62
CA SER A 90 -9.10 9.07 21.16
C SER A 90 -7.67 9.09 20.63
N SER A 91 -7.40 8.19 19.69
CA SER A 91 -6.11 8.07 19.03
C SER A 91 -6.26 8.33 17.54
N GLN A 92 -5.22 8.95 16.97
CA GLN A 92 -5.09 9.19 15.54
C GLN A 92 -3.88 8.45 15.01
N LYS A 93 -3.97 7.93 13.79
CA LYS A 93 -2.84 7.29 13.11
C LYS A 93 -2.72 7.78 11.68
N THR A 94 -1.50 8.18 11.31
CA THR A 94 -1.16 8.46 9.92
C THR A 94 -0.97 7.14 9.17
N ARG A 95 -1.76 6.93 8.13
CA ARG A 95 -1.74 5.74 7.28
C ARG A 95 -0.77 5.92 6.12
N LEU A 96 -0.82 7.06 5.44
CA LEU A 96 0.06 7.40 4.33
C LEU A 96 0.59 8.81 4.54
N ALA A 97 1.87 9.01 4.22
CA ALA A 97 2.52 10.31 4.25
C ALA A 97 3.80 10.23 3.41
N PHE A 98 3.71 10.59 2.14
CA PHE A 98 4.82 10.54 1.21
C PHE A 98 4.75 11.67 0.20
N ALA A 99 5.90 11.98 -0.38
CA ALA A 99 6.04 12.92 -1.49
C ALA A 99 6.94 12.30 -2.56
N GLY A 100 6.76 12.72 -3.80
CA GLY A 100 7.49 12.18 -4.92
C GLY A 100 7.48 13.05 -6.15
N ILE A 101 8.16 12.56 -7.17
CA ILE A 101 8.26 13.14 -8.50
C ILE A 101 7.92 12.10 -9.55
N LYS A 102 7.25 12.52 -10.62
CA LYS A 102 6.97 11.71 -11.80
C LYS A 102 7.62 12.37 -13.02
N LEU A 103 8.41 11.60 -13.75
CA LEU A 103 9.07 12.03 -14.98
C LEU A 103 8.43 11.33 -16.18
N LYS A 104 7.32 11.88 -16.69
CA LYS A 104 6.57 11.36 -17.84
C LYS A 104 6.51 9.81 -17.87
N ASP A 105 7.05 9.19 -18.91
CA ASP A 105 7.06 7.74 -19.14
C ASP A 105 8.28 7.04 -18.50
N PHE A 106 9.24 7.80 -17.97
CA PHE A 106 10.39 7.25 -17.25
C PHE A 106 10.04 6.74 -15.85
N GLY A 107 8.83 7.01 -15.37
CA GLY A 107 8.31 6.52 -14.10
C GLY A 107 8.26 7.58 -13.01
N SER A 108 8.10 7.12 -11.78
CA SER A 108 7.97 7.96 -10.59
C SER A 108 8.84 7.45 -9.45
N PHE A 109 9.28 8.38 -8.61
CA PHE A 109 9.99 8.08 -7.37
C PHE A 109 9.30 8.80 -6.20
N ASP A 110 9.02 8.09 -5.12
CA ASP A 110 8.47 8.64 -3.88
C ASP A 110 9.23 8.16 -2.64
N TYR A 111 9.19 8.98 -1.59
CA TYR A 111 9.71 8.62 -0.28
C TYR A 111 8.73 8.96 0.85
N GLY A 112 8.59 8.05 1.81
CA GLY A 112 7.87 8.30 3.05
C GLY A 112 7.20 7.06 3.63
N ARG A 113 6.03 7.26 4.24
CA ARG A 113 5.13 6.18 4.69
C ARG A 113 4.18 5.82 3.55
N ASN A 114 4.44 4.70 2.89
CA ASN A 114 3.71 4.23 1.72
C ASN A 114 3.41 2.72 1.80
N LEU A 115 2.85 2.14 0.74
CA LEU A 115 2.62 0.70 0.59
C LEU A 115 3.91 -0.01 0.14
N GLY A 116 4.19 -1.15 0.78
CA GLY A 116 5.30 -2.02 0.46
C GLY A 116 5.09 -2.85 -0.81
N ALA A 117 6.15 -3.29 -1.46
CA ALA A 117 6.11 -3.96 -2.75
C ALA A 117 5.27 -5.25 -2.78
N LEU A 118 5.23 -6.04 -1.68
CA LEU A 118 4.39 -7.24 -1.60
C LEU A 118 2.89 -6.91 -1.60
N TYR A 119 2.53 -5.68 -1.21
CA TYR A 119 1.14 -5.23 -1.25
C TYR A 119 0.63 -5.06 -2.68
N ASP A 120 1.50 -4.85 -3.67
CA ASP A 120 1.08 -4.75 -5.07
C ASP A 120 0.37 -6.06 -5.50
N VAL A 121 0.82 -7.23 -5.00
CA VAL A 121 0.13 -8.51 -5.17
C VAL A 121 -1.07 -8.62 -4.25
N ALA A 122 -0.90 -8.32 -2.95
CA ALA A 122 -1.97 -8.50 -1.96
C ALA A 122 -3.23 -7.68 -2.28
N ALA A 123 -3.07 -6.53 -2.92
CA ALA A 123 -4.15 -5.64 -3.37
C ALA A 123 -5.15 -6.34 -4.31
N TYR A 124 -4.76 -7.41 -5.01
CA TYR A 124 -5.69 -8.20 -5.83
C TYR A 124 -6.79 -8.86 -4.98
N THR A 125 -6.54 -9.15 -3.70
CA THR A 125 -7.53 -9.85 -2.85
C THR A 125 -8.03 -9.02 -1.66
N ASP A 126 -7.43 -7.86 -1.38
CA ASP A 126 -7.86 -6.93 -0.32
C ASP A 126 -9.06 -6.07 -0.78
N MET A 127 -10.13 -6.73 -1.24
CA MET A 127 -11.34 -6.14 -1.87
C MET A 127 -12.64 -6.49 -1.15
N PHE A 128 -12.55 -7.17 -0.01
CA PHE A 128 -13.70 -7.51 0.81
C PHE A 128 -14.37 -6.26 1.43
N PRO A 129 -15.65 -6.36 1.87
CA PRO A 129 -16.36 -5.22 2.46
C PRO A 129 -15.74 -4.65 3.76
N GLU A 130 -15.04 -5.48 4.54
CA GLU A 130 -14.40 -5.07 5.79
C GLU A 130 -13.16 -5.91 6.17
N PHE A 131 -13.33 -7.22 6.32
CA PHE A 131 -12.25 -8.13 6.72
C PHE A 131 -11.36 -8.52 5.55
N GLY A 132 -10.34 -9.34 5.77
CA GLY A 132 -9.55 -9.92 4.69
C GLY A 132 -8.28 -9.13 4.37
N GLY A 133 -7.49 -9.66 3.44
CA GLY A 133 -6.15 -9.15 3.13
C GLY A 133 -5.08 -9.45 4.20
N ASP A 134 -5.45 -9.95 5.37
CA ASP A 134 -4.54 -10.11 6.53
C ASP A 134 -3.60 -11.33 6.47
N GLY A 135 -3.78 -12.23 5.48
CA GLY A 135 -2.94 -13.43 5.32
C GLY A 135 -1.49 -13.10 4.95
N LEU A 136 -1.28 -12.15 4.05
CA LEU A 136 0.03 -11.61 3.68
C LEU A 136 0.22 -10.18 4.22
N ALA A 137 -0.78 -9.32 4.04
CA ALA A 137 -0.59 -7.88 4.18
C ALA A 137 -0.82 -7.40 5.61
N GLN A 138 0.25 -6.97 6.28
CA GLN A 138 0.18 -6.44 7.64
C GLN A 138 0.89 -5.10 7.78
N THR A 139 0.28 -4.16 8.51
CA THR A 139 0.83 -2.81 8.67
C THR A 139 2.09 -2.86 9.54
N ASP A 140 3.13 -2.15 9.12
CA ASP A 140 4.43 -2.08 9.78
C ASP A 140 5.13 -3.45 9.89
N ASN A 141 4.77 -4.42 9.04
CA ASN A 141 5.45 -5.70 8.94
C ASN A 141 6.28 -5.76 7.64
N PHE A 142 7.52 -5.28 7.73
CA PHE A 142 8.44 -5.14 6.58
C PHE A 142 7.78 -4.40 5.40
N MET A 143 7.75 -5.00 4.20
CA MET A 143 7.14 -4.45 2.98
C MET A 143 5.83 -5.15 2.58
N THR A 144 5.08 -5.71 3.55
CA THR A 144 3.84 -6.47 3.27
C THR A 144 2.57 -5.61 3.10
N LYS A 145 2.52 -4.43 3.72
CA LYS A 145 1.43 -3.44 3.61
C LYS A 145 2.01 -2.04 3.77
N ARG A 146 1.34 -1.15 4.50
CA ARG A 146 1.86 0.19 4.80
C ARG A 146 3.07 0.08 5.74
N ALA A 147 4.15 0.77 5.42
CA ALA A 147 5.33 0.87 6.26
C ALA A 147 6.02 2.23 6.12
N SER A 148 6.90 2.56 7.05
CA SER A 148 7.62 3.84 7.09
C SER A 148 9.01 3.73 6.47
N GLY A 149 9.50 4.83 5.88
CA GLY A 149 10.86 4.92 5.35
C GLY A 149 11.05 4.14 4.05
N LEU A 150 10.03 4.12 3.19
CA LEU A 150 10.08 3.48 1.88
C LEU A 150 10.52 4.50 0.83
N ALA A 151 11.57 4.17 0.07
CA ALA A 151 11.92 4.82 -1.18
C ALA A 151 11.45 3.91 -2.32
N THR A 152 10.47 4.36 -3.10
CA THR A 152 9.81 3.53 -4.11
C THR A 152 9.97 4.15 -5.47
N TYR A 153 10.54 3.40 -6.41
CA TYR A 153 10.51 3.69 -7.83
C TYR A 153 9.45 2.82 -8.51
N ARG A 154 8.60 3.43 -9.33
CA ARG A 154 7.59 2.73 -10.13
C ARG A 154 7.70 3.14 -11.59
N ASN A 155 7.48 2.21 -12.49
CA ASN A 155 7.41 2.45 -13.91
C ASN A 155 6.20 1.72 -14.49
N THR A 156 5.46 2.42 -15.34
CA THR A 156 4.28 1.90 -16.04
C THR A 156 4.63 1.72 -17.51
N ASP A 157 4.10 0.65 -18.12
CA ASP A 157 4.34 0.27 -19.53
C ASP A 157 5.81 0.06 -19.89
N PHE A 158 6.62 -0.34 -18.91
CA PHE A 158 8.06 -0.59 -19.02
C PHE A 158 8.79 0.43 -19.91
N PHE A 159 8.75 1.70 -19.52
CA PHE A 159 9.34 2.85 -20.23
C PHE A 159 8.69 3.14 -21.60
N GLY A 160 7.44 2.69 -21.78
CA GLY A 160 6.72 2.72 -23.05
C GLY A 160 7.14 1.62 -24.02
N LEU A 161 7.91 0.61 -23.59
CA LEU A 161 8.37 -0.49 -24.44
C LEU A 161 7.39 -1.66 -24.48
N VAL A 162 6.67 -1.90 -23.38
CA VAL A 162 5.73 -3.02 -23.25
C VAL A 162 4.48 -2.51 -22.53
N ASP A 163 3.44 -2.24 -23.30
CA ASP A 163 2.12 -1.84 -22.80
C ASP A 163 1.58 -2.85 -21.78
N GLY A 164 1.12 -2.37 -20.63
CA GLY A 164 0.60 -3.18 -19.53
C GLY A 164 1.65 -3.83 -18.62
N LEU A 165 2.95 -3.68 -18.90
CA LEU A 165 4.03 -4.20 -18.02
C LEU A 165 4.45 -3.14 -17.00
N ASP A 166 4.04 -3.34 -15.75
CA ASP A 166 4.32 -2.46 -14.62
C ASP A 166 5.43 -3.02 -13.74
N MET A 167 6.36 -2.17 -13.31
CA MET A 167 7.48 -2.54 -12.45
C MET A 167 7.57 -1.63 -11.22
N THR A 168 7.90 -2.24 -10.08
CA THR A 168 8.25 -1.55 -8.84
C THR A 168 9.62 -1.99 -8.34
N LEU A 169 10.44 -1.02 -7.92
CA LEU A 169 11.67 -1.23 -7.17
C LEU A 169 11.56 -0.42 -5.88
N GLN A 170 11.86 -1.04 -4.74
CA GLN A 170 11.65 -0.41 -3.45
C GLN A 170 12.82 -0.70 -2.51
N TYR A 171 13.20 0.31 -1.74
CA TYR A 171 14.08 0.19 -0.60
C TYR A 171 13.34 0.61 0.66
N GLN A 172 13.55 -0.12 1.75
CA GLN A 172 13.06 0.24 3.08
C GLN A 172 14.25 0.46 4.01
N GLY A 173 14.32 1.66 4.59
CA GLY A 173 15.29 1.96 5.63
C GLY A 173 14.97 1.26 6.94
N LYS A 174 16.02 0.96 7.71
CA LYS A 174 15.95 0.39 9.05
C LYS A 174 15.07 1.21 9.99
N ASN A 175 14.28 0.50 10.79
CA ASN A 175 13.24 1.02 11.66
C ASN A 175 13.30 0.30 13.02
N GLU A 176 13.90 0.94 14.02
CA GLU A 176 14.03 0.42 15.41
C GLU A 176 13.25 1.28 16.43
N ASN A 177 13.36 0.95 17.73
CA ASN A 177 12.79 1.69 18.86
C ASN A 177 11.26 1.76 18.86
N ARG A 178 10.62 0.64 18.53
CA ARG A 178 9.16 0.45 18.53
C ARG A 178 8.86 -1.00 18.86
N ASP A 179 7.58 -1.37 18.94
CA ASP A 179 7.17 -2.76 19.08
C ASP A 179 7.98 -3.69 18.16
N VAL A 180 8.56 -4.76 18.72
CA VAL A 180 9.52 -5.65 18.02
C VAL A 180 8.93 -6.24 16.74
N LYS A 181 7.62 -6.52 16.70
CA LYS A 181 6.93 -7.04 15.51
C LYS A 181 6.75 -5.99 14.42
N LYS A 182 6.93 -4.71 14.76
CA LYS A 182 6.84 -3.57 13.84
C LYS A 182 8.20 -3.02 13.41
N GLN A 183 9.29 -3.61 13.90
CA GLN A 183 10.64 -3.26 13.49
C GLN A 183 11.01 -3.88 12.14
N ASN A 184 12.02 -3.33 11.49
CA ASN A 184 12.67 -3.94 10.33
C ASN A 184 14.12 -3.45 10.23
N GLY A 185 15.01 -4.28 9.69
CA GLY A 185 16.32 -3.84 9.18
C GLY A 185 16.18 -3.18 7.81
N ASP A 186 17.31 -2.84 7.20
CA ASP A 186 17.32 -2.37 5.81
C ASP A 186 16.86 -3.51 4.88
N GLY A 187 16.15 -3.16 3.80
CA GLY A 187 15.63 -4.16 2.88
C GLY A 187 15.27 -3.62 1.52
N PHE A 188 15.08 -4.53 0.57
CA PHE A 188 14.61 -4.21 -0.77
C PHE A 188 13.40 -5.07 -1.14
N GLY A 189 12.56 -4.52 -2.01
CA GLY A 189 11.40 -5.19 -2.58
C GLY A 189 11.23 -4.84 -4.05
N THR A 190 10.58 -5.73 -4.78
CA THR A 190 10.22 -5.51 -6.17
C THR A 190 8.90 -6.18 -6.51
N SER A 191 8.19 -5.63 -7.48
CA SER A 191 7.03 -6.26 -8.09
C SER A 191 7.08 -6.08 -9.60
N LEU A 192 6.50 -7.04 -10.31
CA LEU A 192 6.30 -7.00 -11.76
C LEU A 192 4.88 -7.49 -12.04
N GLY A 193 4.06 -6.64 -12.65
CA GLY A 193 2.69 -6.93 -13.05
C GLY A 193 2.56 -6.85 -14.57
N TYR A 194 1.77 -7.73 -15.15
CA TYR A 194 1.43 -7.67 -16.57
C TYR A 194 -0.08 -7.74 -16.76
N ASP A 195 -0.63 -6.66 -17.30
CA ASP A 195 -1.95 -6.60 -17.89
C ASP A 195 -1.79 -6.89 -19.39
N PHE A 196 -2.49 -7.91 -19.90
CA PHE A 196 -2.26 -8.39 -21.27
C PHE A 196 -2.84 -7.48 -22.36
N GLY A 197 -3.30 -6.26 -22.04
CA GLY A 197 -3.60 -5.18 -23.00
C GLY A 197 -4.74 -5.47 -24.00
N GLY A 198 -5.40 -6.62 -23.84
CA GLY A 198 -6.45 -7.14 -24.72
C GLY A 198 -7.15 -8.37 -24.14
N SER A 199 -6.92 -8.67 -22.86
CA SER A 199 -7.60 -9.71 -22.11
C SER A 199 -8.12 -9.11 -20.81
N ASP A 200 -9.15 -9.71 -20.25
CA ASP A 200 -9.70 -9.31 -18.94
C ASP A 200 -8.86 -9.81 -17.76
N PHE A 201 -7.69 -10.41 -18.03
CA PHE A 201 -6.80 -11.02 -17.06
C PHE A 201 -5.53 -10.20 -16.84
N SER A 202 -5.02 -10.24 -15.61
CA SER A 202 -3.71 -9.73 -15.26
C SER A 202 -2.98 -10.67 -14.31
N VAL A 203 -1.65 -10.70 -14.40
CA VAL A 203 -0.76 -11.46 -13.50
C VAL A 203 0.17 -10.51 -12.77
N ILE A 204 0.58 -10.88 -11.55
CA ILE A 204 1.56 -10.09 -10.79
C ILE A 204 2.42 -10.98 -9.91
N GLY A 205 3.70 -10.64 -9.78
CA GLY A 205 4.63 -11.25 -8.83
C GLY A 205 5.36 -10.18 -8.03
N ALA A 206 5.67 -10.49 -6.77
CA ALA A 206 6.48 -9.62 -5.92
C ALA A 206 7.41 -10.42 -5.02
N TYR A 207 8.53 -9.81 -4.67
CA TYR A 207 9.55 -10.34 -3.77
C TYR A 207 10.04 -9.23 -2.84
N ALA A 208 10.31 -9.56 -1.58
CA ALA A 208 10.97 -8.66 -0.64
C ALA A 208 11.92 -9.42 0.30
N SER A 209 13.04 -8.78 0.62
CA SER A 209 14.03 -9.27 1.58
C SER A 209 14.50 -8.10 2.45
N SER A 210 14.42 -8.27 3.75
CA SER A 210 14.93 -7.30 4.73
C SER A 210 15.79 -7.99 5.77
N ASP A 211 16.77 -7.29 6.31
CA ASP A 211 17.45 -7.73 7.51
C ASP A 211 16.49 -7.69 8.71
N ARG A 212 16.69 -8.59 9.67
CA ARG A 212 15.99 -8.60 10.96
C ARG A 212 16.80 -7.87 12.02
N THR A 213 16.14 -7.16 12.91
CA THR A 213 16.81 -6.47 14.01
C THR A 213 17.31 -7.47 15.06
N ASN A 214 18.26 -7.03 15.89
CA ASN A 214 18.74 -7.88 16.99
C ASN A 214 17.61 -8.24 17.96
N GLU A 215 16.73 -7.28 18.29
CA GLU A 215 15.59 -7.51 19.19
C GLU A 215 14.58 -8.52 18.63
N GLN A 216 14.39 -8.54 17.31
CA GLN A 216 13.57 -9.55 16.64
C GLN A 216 14.14 -10.96 16.81
N ASN A 217 15.47 -11.09 16.81
CA ASN A 217 16.15 -12.36 17.03
C ASN A 217 16.30 -12.75 18.51
N LEU A 218 15.97 -11.85 19.44
CA LEU A 218 15.85 -12.16 20.87
C LEU A 218 14.44 -12.65 21.26
N GLN A 219 13.50 -12.69 20.30
CA GLN A 219 12.16 -13.23 20.56
C GLN A 219 12.19 -14.75 20.71
N THR A 220 11.21 -15.30 21.43
CA THR A 220 11.12 -16.74 21.67
C THR A 220 10.84 -17.58 20.41
N ARG A 221 10.42 -16.95 19.31
CA ARG A 221 10.10 -17.60 18.03
C ARG A 221 10.56 -16.76 16.85
N GLY A 222 11.06 -17.40 15.81
CA GLY A 222 11.50 -16.73 14.59
C GLY A 222 12.92 -16.21 14.75
N GLU A 223 13.88 -17.04 14.35
CA GLU A 223 15.29 -16.68 14.33
C GLU A 223 15.78 -16.61 12.88
N GLY A 224 16.56 -15.60 12.56
CA GLY A 224 17.17 -15.47 11.25
C GLY A 224 17.74 -14.10 11.00
N LYS A 225 18.76 -14.02 10.16
CA LYS A 225 19.34 -12.73 9.77
C LYS A 225 18.41 -11.92 8.88
N LYS A 226 17.52 -12.59 8.15
CA LYS A 226 16.61 -11.98 7.17
C LYS A 226 15.17 -12.42 7.36
N ALA A 227 14.27 -11.52 6.98
CA ALA A 227 12.88 -11.76 6.70
C ALA A 227 12.69 -11.69 5.18
N GLU A 228 12.14 -12.75 4.60
CA GLU A 228 11.93 -12.89 3.15
C GLU A 228 10.48 -13.20 2.87
N GLY A 229 9.95 -12.69 1.76
CA GLY A 229 8.59 -12.96 1.33
C GLY A 229 8.47 -12.84 -0.17
N TRP A 230 7.68 -13.73 -0.77
CA TRP A 230 7.28 -13.62 -2.17
C TRP A 230 5.80 -13.93 -2.31
N ALA A 231 5.19 -13.33 -3.34
CA ALA A 231 3.78 -13.52 -3.64
C ALA A 231 3.55 -13.47 -5.14
N THR A 232 2.54 -14.20 -5.60
CA THR A 232 2.04 -14.17 -6.97
C THR A 232 0.53 -14.06 -6.97
N GLY A 233 -0.03 -13.31 -7.92
CA GLY A 233 -1.45 -13.07 -8.06
C GLY A 233 -1.94 -13.22 -9.49
N LEU A 234 -3.19 -13.67 -9.62
CA LEU A 234 -3.96 -13.68 -10.86
C LEU A 234 -5.27 -12.94 -10.60
N LYS A 235 -5.68 -12.10 -11.54
CA LYS A 235 -6.96 -11.38 -11.48
C LYS A 235 -7.67 -11.49 -12.82
N TYR A 236 -8.99 -11.63 -12.75
CA TYR A 236 -9.95 -11.37 -13.81
C TYR A 236 -10.90 -10.27 -13.34
N ASP A 237 -11.07 -9.22 -14.13
CA ASP A 237 -11.78 -8.00 -13.73
C ASP A 237 -12.55 -7.40 -14.91
N ALA A 238 -13.65 -8.07 -15.28
CA ALA A 238 -14.50 -7.66 -16.39
C ALA A 238 -15.90 -8.24 -16.29
N ASN A 239 -16.83 -7.69 -17.08
CA ASN A 239 -18.21 -8.16 -17.18
C ASN A 239 -18.92 -8.20 -15.81
N ASP A 240 -18.71 -7.14 -15.02
CA ASP A 240 -19.21 -6.99 -13.64
C ASP A 240 -18.74 -8.08 -12.66
N ILE A 241 -17.71 -8.85 -13.01
CA ILE A 241 -17.14 -9.92 -12.20
C ILE A 241 -15.71 -9.55 -11.83
N TYR A 242 -15.44 -9.59 -10.52
CA TYR A 242 -14.10 -9.50 -9.96
C TYR A 242 -13.72 -10.86 -9.35
N LEU A 243 -12.74 -11.53 -9.95
CA LEU A 243 -12.18 -12.77 -9.43
C LEU A 243 -10.67 -12.63 -9.30
N ALA A 244 -10.15 -12.83 -8.10
CA ALA A 244 -8.73 -12.77 -7.85
C ALA A 244 -8.27 -13.87 -6.89
N THR A 245 -7.04 -14.32 -7.09
CA THR A 245 -6.37 -15.25 -6.19
C THR A 245 -4.92 -14.85 -6.03
N ILE A 246 -4.37 -15.10 -4.84
CA ILE A 246 -2.96 -14.93 -4.56
C ILE A 246 -2.42 -16.18 -3.85
N TYR A 247 -1.13 -16.43 -4.05
CA TYR A 247 -0.35 -17.35 -3.26
C TYR A 247 0.89 -16.60 -2.76
N SER A 248 1.30 -16.86 -1.52
CA SER A 248 2.48 -16.26 -0.93
C SER A 248 3.16 -17.22 0.02
N GLU A 249 4.48 -17.12 0.12
CA GLU A 249 5.28 -17.76 1.16
C GLU A 249 6.17 -16.70 1.81
N THR A 250 6.24 -16.72 3.13
CA THR A 250 7.12 -15.85 3.90
C THR A 250 8.01 -16.64 4.85
N ARG A 251 9.19 -16.10 5.16
CA ARG A 251 10.19 -16.70 6.06
C ARG A 251 10.63 -15.67 7.06
N ASN A 252 10.48 -15.97 8.36
CA ASN A 252 10.79 -15.07 9.47
C ASN A 252 10.15 -13.67 9.32
N MET A 253 8.96 -13.59 8.73
CA MET A 253 8.30 -12.32 8.40
C MET A 253 6.87 -12.25 8.96
N ALA A 254 6.10 -13.34 8.92
CA ALA A 254 4.75 -13.36 9.49
C ALA A 254 4.80 -13.33 11.03
N PRO A 255 4.24 -12.30 11.70
CA PRO A 255 4.26 -12.21 13.15
C PRO A 255 3.27 -13.21 13.76
N ILE A 256 3.70 -13.84 14.85
CA ILE A 256 2.91 -14.78 15.66
C ILE A 256 3.08 -14.45 17.14
N SER A 257 2.36 -15.14 18.02
CA SER A 257 2.63 -15.03 19.46
C SER A 257 4.08 -15.42 19.76
N GLY A 258 4.79 -14.61 20.53
CA GLY A 258 6.18 -14.83 20.90
C GLY A 258 7.25 -14.52 19.84
N GLY A 259 6.89 -13.99 18.67
CA GLY A 259 7.85 -13.56 17.64
C GLY A 259 7.32 -13.71 16.21
N PHE A 260 8.03 -14.47 15.37
CA PHE A 260 7.74 -14.66 13.94
C PHE A 260 7.70 -16.13 13.54
N ALA A 261 6.88 -16.47 12.55
CA ALA A 261 6.87 -17.80 11.96
C ALA A 261 8.14 -18.00 11.11
N ASN A 262 8.82 -19.14 11.28
CA ASN A 262 9.96 -19.51 10.43
C ASN A 262 9.56 -19.65 8.97
N LYS A 263 8.32 -20.10 8.73
CA LYS A 263 7.66 -20.20 7.43
C LYS A 263 6.15 -20.02 7.62
N ALA A 264 5.51 -19.24 6.74
CA ALA A 264 4.05 -19.09 6.65
C ALA A 264 3.61 -18.98 5.20
#